data_AF-A0A8T1VNY5-F1
#
_entry.id   AF-A0A8T1VNY5-F1
#
_cell.length_a   1.000
_cell.length_b   1.000
_cell.length_c   1.000
_cell.angle_alpha   90.00
_cell.angle_beta   90.00
_cell.angle_gamma   90.00
#
_symmetry.space_group_name_H-M   'P 1'
#
loop_
_entity.id
_entity.type
_entity.pdbx_description
1 polymer ?
#
loop_
_entity_poly.entity_id
_entity_poly.type
_entity_poly.pdbx_seq_one_letter_code
_entity_poly.pdbx_strand_id
1 'polypeptide(L)'
;MTELQERPPPCHAACSSRALATLFSALTFVLLPAGVVALVEVGDAYLLLFLGQLLLAIGAVEWSWLAFRIRQRLLLAVNLHENASSSAEAEAATARQDTGEQEAGQTLEGQAEEEARRLHALEDQPLRREDPRESYARLLNEAMRAKSFAIAPLADRICGGRWYFAAFLLATLGAAVSVALGYAVESSVFDGNNPASGWRMMVGASVEAAFVSIFCSSLAPSGADAVVLIVYQACVLVASMNAYLKLQVNVIASDAQVDPLFVILAGAIIIIVFRVVTSKVVMQSLLLVLCDVLGLVCIVSPLIAFADLIDQTMNQSFRNQLALFVLVVLAADVGDYLAKELQLHWPQVFKWCRHPLLKSEATTKDVEALVISLACGAVMIVAVRLGSGGSDFNAVEVVVLFCAIALGQWCRLWMAHVRQMAKVSTSAFYLPAESRTCGVLDRMAVFLVAIIVYYPYIKQKYFP
;
A
#
# COMPACT_ATOMS: atom_id res chain seq x y z
N MET A 1 10.57 33.72 17.81
CA MET A 1 10.34 32.53 16.96
C MET A 1 10.26 31.32 17.86
N THR A 2 9.05 30.94 18.27
CA THR A 2 8.79 29.68 18.95
C THR A 2 9.01 28.55 17.93
N GLU A 3 9.94 27.64 18.20
CA GLU A 3 10.05 26.38 17.46
C GLU A 3 8.65 25.78 17.38
N LEU A 4 8.15 25.62 16.16
CA LEU A 4 6.91 24.91 15.86
C LEU A 4 7.15 23.46 16.29
N GLN A 5 6.84 23.17 17.56
CA GLN A 5 7.02 21.87 18.16
C GLN A 5 6.34 20.83 17.26
N GLU A 6 7.15 20.03 16.58
CA GLU A 6 6.72 19.03 15.63
C GLU A 6 5.76 18.09 16.35
N ARG A 7 4.44 18.28 16.22
CA ARG A 7 3.48 17.30 16.73
C ARG A 7 3.60 16.06 15.84
N PRO A 8 4.15 14.94 16.35
CA PRO A 8 4.17 13.72 15.56
C PRO A 8 2.72 13.34 15.22
N PRO A 9 2.48 12.70 14.06
CA PRO A 9 1.16 12.16 13.75
C PRO A 9 0.60 11.37 14.95
N PRO A 10 -0.72 11.40 15.21
CA PRO A 10 -1.31 10.88 16.44
C PRO A 10 -0.93 9.43 16.78
N CYS A 11 -0.60 8.64 15.76
CA CYS A 11 -0.21 7.22 15.87
C CYS A 11 1.18 7.00 16.49
N HIS A 12 2.15 7.91 16.27
CA HIS A 12 3.53 7.66 16.71
C HIS A 12 3.71 7.81 18.22
N ALA A 13 2.83 8.55 18.90
CA ALA A 13 2.85 8.67 20.35
C ALA A 13 2.51 7.34 21.06
N ALA A 14 1.72 6.47 20.41
CA ALA A 14 1.34 5.17 20.96
C ALA A 14 2.34 4.05 20.61
N CYS A 15 3.09 4.18 19.51
CA CYS A 15 3.92 3.10 18.95
C CYS A 15 5.44 3.30 19.05
N SER A 16 5.93 4.23 19.88
CA SER A 16 7.36 4.57 19.96
C SER A 16 8.24 3.57 20.73
N SER A 17 7.65 2.56 21.39
CA SER A 17 8.46 1.61 22.18
C SER A 17 9.19 0.61 21.28
N ARG A 18 10.50 0.41 21.52
CA ARG A 18 11.30 -0.65 20.87
C ARG A 18 10.67 -2.03 21.02
N ALA A 19 9.97 -2.27 22.14
CA ALA A 19 9.24 -3.50 22.41
C ALA A 19 8.14 -3.76 21.37
N LEU A 20 7.43 -2.72 20.93
CA LEU A 20 6.39 -2.86 19.91
C LEU A 20 6.99 -3.19 18.54
N ALA A 21 8.13 -2.60 18.18
CA ALA A 21 8.83 -2.96 16.94
C ALA A 21 9.31 -4.42 16.94
N THR A 22 9.84 -4.92 18.07
CA THR A 22 10.25 -6.33 18.19
C THR A 22 9.04 -7.28 18.18
N LEU A 23 7.95 -6.93 18.86
CA LEU A 23 6.71 -7.71 18.86
C LEU A 23 6.09 -7.74 17.46
N PHE A 24 6.08 -6.61 16.76
CA PHE A 24 5.61 -6.53 15.38
C PHE A 24 6.46 -7.40 14.46
N SER A 25 7.79 -7.37 14.60
CA SER A 25 8.69 -8.24 13.84
C SER A 25 8.42 -9.73 14.12
N ALA A 26 8.27 -10.13 15.38
CA ALA A 26 7.93 -11.50 15.75
C ALA A 26 6.55 -11.92 15.22
N LEU A 27 5.56 -11.03 15.33
CA LEU A 27 4.22 -11.27 14.81
C LEU A 27 4.24 -11.50 13.30
N THR A 28 4.99 -10.70 12.56
CA THR A 28 4.97 -10.70 11.10
C THR A 28 5.92 -11.71 10.46
N PHE A 29 7.05 -12.06 11.10
CA PHE A 29 7.98 -13.07 10.59
C PHE A 29 7.71 -14.49 11.10
N VAL A 30 7.11 -14.64 12.27
CA VAL A 30 6.96 -15.95 12.92
C VAL A 30 5.49 -16.30 13.06
N LEU A 31 4.71 -15.51 13.80
CA LEU A 31 3.34 -15.90 14.15
C LEU A 31 2.39 -15.92 12.94
N LEU A 32 2.44 -14.88 12.10
CA LEU A 32 1.55 -14.79 10.95
C LEU A 32 1.86 -15.85 9.89
N PRO A 33 3.12 -16.07 9.48
CA PRO A 33 3.43 -17.14 8.53
C PRO A 33 3.20 -18.54 9.08
N ALA A 34 3.55 -18.79 10.35
CA ALA A 34 3.25 -20.08 11.00
C ALA A 34 1.73 -20.31 11.11
N GLY A 35 0.96 -19.25 11.40
CA GLY A 35 -0.49 -19.28 11.38
C GLY A 35 -1.04 -19.61 10.00
N VAL A 36 -0.55 -18.98 8.93
CA VAL A 36 -0.96 -19.28 7.54
C VAL A 36 -0.67 -20.74 7.20
N VAL A 37 0.54 -21.25 7.49
CA VAL A 37 0.89 -22.64 7.21
C VAL A 37 0.00 -23.61 7.99
N ALA A 38 -0.20 -23.37 9.29
CA ALA A 38 -1.08 -24.19 10.12
C ALA A 38 -2.52 -24.18 9.62
N LEU A 39 -3.05 -23.01 9.21
CA LEU A 39 -4.39 -22.89 8.66
C LEU A 39 -4.54 -23.61 7.31
N VAL A 40 -3.51 -23.57 6.46
CA VAL A 40 -3.48 -24.32 5.20
C VAL A 40 -3.46 -25.82 5.45
N GLU A 41 -2.72 -26.29 6.46
CA GLU A 41 -2.67 -27.71 6.84
C GLU A 41 -4.01 -28.21 7.40
N VAL A 42 -4.61 -27.47 8.34
CA VAL A 42 -5.95 -27.76 8.89
C VAL A 42 -7.01 -27.69 7.77
N GLY A 43 -6.79 -26.81 6.79
CA GLY A 43 -7.69 -26.57 5.66
C GLY A 43 -8.90 -25.73 6.02
N ASP A 44 -8.75 -24.88 7.03
CA ASP A 44 -9.77 -23.90 7.41
C ASP A 44 -9.69 -22.69 6.46
N ALA A 45 -10.20 -22.90 5.24
CA ALA A 45 -10.28 -21.90 4.19
C ALA A 45 -10.84 -20.54 4.69
N TYR A 46 -11.84 -20.58 5.56
CA TYR A 46 -12.50 -19.40 6.09
C TYR A 46 -11.58 -18.52 6.97
N LEU A 47 -10.72 -19.13 7.80
CA LEU A 47 -9.78 -18.38 8.62
C LEU A 47 -8.70 -17.70 7.77
N LEU A 48 -8.31 -18.34 6.65
CA LEU A 48 -7.40 -17.73 5.67
C LEU A 48 -8.07 -16.55 4.94
N LEU A 49 -9.37 -16.62 4.66
CA LEU A 49 -10.12 -15.51 4.08
C LEU A 49 -10.20 -14.32 5.05
N PHE A 50 -10.51 -14.55 6.33
CA PHE A 50 -10.50 -13.52 7.37
C PHE A 50 -9.14 -12.83 7.45
N LEU A 51 -8.07 -13.62 7.54
CA LEU A 51 -6.70 -13.09 7.58
C LEU A 51 -6.36 -12.31 6.30
N GLY A 52 -6.76 -12.80 5.13
CA GLY A 52 -6.58 -12.11 3.85
C GLY A 52 -7.32 -10.77 3.81
N GLN A 53 -8.54 -10.70 4.32
CA GLN A 53 -9.34 -9.48 4.43
C GLN A 53 -8.72 -8.47 5.40
N LEU A 54 -8.18 -8.93 6.53
CA LEU A 54 -7.46 -8.09 7.48
C LEU A 54 -6.17 -7.51 6.86
N LEU A 55 -5.38 -8.35 6.21
CA LEU A 55 -4.15 -7.96 5.52
C LEU A 55 -4.43 -6.99 4.37
N LEU A 56 -5.50 -7.21 3.61
CA LEU A 56 -5.96 -6.29 2.57
C LEU A 56 -6.23 -4.89 3.15
N ALA A 57 -7.03 -4.82 4.21
CA ALA A 57 -7.41 -3.54 4.79
C ALA A 57 -6.20 -2.77 5.33
N ILE A 58 -5.27 -3.45 6.02
CA ILE A 58 -4.04 -2.82 6.53
C ILE A 58 -3.14 -2.39 5.35
N GLY A 59 -2.91 -3.29 4.39
CA GLY A 59 -2.07 -3.02 3.23
C GLY A 59 -2.62 -1.90 2.34
N ALA A 60 -3.94 -1.83 2.16
CA ALA A 60 -4.61 -0.77 1.40
C ALA A 60 -4.47 0.59 2.09
N VAL A 61 -4.53 0.65 3.43
CA VAL A 61 -4.27 1.89 4.16
C VAL A 61 -2.82 2.31 4.00
N GLU A 62 -1.85 1.42 4.20
CA GLU A 62 -0.44 1.73 3.97
C GLU A 62 -0.19 2.22 2.53
N TRP A 63 -0.83 1.59 1.54
CA TRP A 63 -0.79 2.03 0.15
C TRP A 63 -1.37 3.43 -0.04
N SER A 64 -2.52 3.73 0.57
CA SER A 64 -3.16 5.05 0.46
C SER A 64 -2.27 6.18 0.97
N TRP A 65 -1.48 5.92 2.03
CA TRP A 65 -0.52 6.86 2.59
C TRP A 65 0.69 7.06 1.69
N LEU A 66 1.22 5.98 1.09
CA LEU A 66 2.29 6.06 0.11
C LEU A 66 1.84 6.84 -1.14
N ALA A 67 0.69 6.44 -1.69
CA ALA A 67 0.07 7.10 -2.84
C ALA A 67 -0.18 8.59 -2.55
N PHE A 68 -0.70 8.93 -1.37
CA PHE A 68 -0.88 10.33 -0.98
C PHE A 68 0.43 11.13 -1.05
N ARG A 69 1.53 10.64 -0.48
CA ARG A 69 2.82 11.35 -0.49
C ARG A 69 3.42 11.48 -1.89
N ILE A 70 3.36 10.41 -2.69
CA ILE A 70 3.81 10.43 -4.09
C ILE A 70 3.00 11.46 -4.87
N ARG A 71 1.69 11.49 -4.66
CA ARG A 71 0.78 12.43 -5.32
C ARG A 71 1.11 13.88 -4.99
N GLN A 72 1.27 14.19 -3.70
CA GLN A 72 1.63 15.54 -3.25
C GLN A 72 2.99 15.99 -3.82
N ARG A 73 3.97 15.09 -3.86
CA ARG A 73 5.30 15.39 -4.42
C ARG A 73 5.25 15.73 -5.90
N LEU A 74 4.53 14.92 -6.68
CA LEU A 74 4.42 15.13 -8.13
C LEU A 74 3.62 16.39 -8.45
N LEU A 75 2.51 16.63 -7.74
CA LEU A 75 1.72 17.86 -7.91
C LEU A 75 2.51 19.12 -7.55
N LEU A 76 3.30 19.08 -6.47
CA LEU A 76 4.15 20.21 -6.11
C LEU A 76 5.20 20.49 -7.19
N ALA A 77 5.81 19.44 -7.76
CA ALA A 77 6.79 19.59 -8.84
C ALA A 77 6.16 20.22 -10.09
N VAL A 78 4.95 19.81 -10.45
CA VAL A 78 4.20 20.39 -11.58
C VAL A 78 3.84 21.85 -11.31
N ASN A 79 3.27 22.15 -10.14
CA ASN A 79 2.88 23.52 -9.78
C ASN A 79 4.08 24.48 -9.77
N LEU A 80 5.24 24.03 -9.29
CA LEU A 80 6.46 24.85 -9.31
C LEU A 80 6.97 25.10 -10.72
N HIS A 81 6.82 24.12 -11.62
CA HIS A 81 7.20 24.30 -13.02
C HIS A 81 6.26 25.30 -13.72
N GLU A 82 4.95 25.21 -13.46
CA GLU A 82 3.94 26.12 -14.00
C GLU A 82 4.10 27.56 -13.48
N ASN A 83 4.43 27.71 -12.19
CA ASN A 83 4.75 29.00 -11.59
C ASN A 83 6.06 29.60 -12.14
N ALA A 84 7.07 28.76 -12.43
CA ALA A 84 8.32 29.21 -13.04
C ALA A 84 8.12 29.64 -14.50
N SER A 85 7.29 28.94 -15.29
CA SER A 85 6.98 29.35 -16.66
C SER A 85 6.17 30.64 -16.71
N SER A 86 5.16 30.79 -15.84
CA SER A 86 4.32 32.00 -15.80
C SER A 86 5.08 33.24 -15.31
N SER A 87 5.99 33.09 -14.35
CA SER A 87 6.87 34.19 -13.93
C SER A 87 7.85 34.60 -15.02
N ALA A 88 8.45 33.64 -15.74
CA ALA A 88 9.32 33.95 -16.87
C ALA A 88 8.58 34.65 -18.03
N GLU A 89 7.32 34.28 -18.29
CA GLU A 89 6.48 34.96 -19.28
C GLU A 89 6.09 36.38 -18.83
N ALA A 90 5.78 36.58 -17.56
CA ALA A 90 5.48 37.88 -16.99
C ALA A 90 6.70 38.83 -17.03
N GLU A 91 7.88 38.33 -16.68
CA GLU A 91 9.15 39.09 -16.77
C GLU A 91 9.50 39.46 -18.22
N ALA A 92 9.26 38.54 -19.17
CA ALA A 92 9.45 38.82 -20.59
C ALA A 92 8.43 39.84 -21.14
N ALA A 93 7.21 39.89 -20.58
CA ALA A 93 6.20 40.88 -20.93
C ALA A 93 6.53 42.26 -20.37
N THR A 94 6.98 42.37 -19.11
CA THR A 94 7.42 43.64 -18.51
C THR A 94 8.68 44.19 -19.17
N ALA A 95 9.64 43.33 -19.52
CA ALA A 95 10.86 43.75 -20.24
C ALA A 95 10.55 44.34 -21.63
N ARG A 96 9.47 43.91 -22.29
CA ARG A 96 9.00 44.49 -23.56
C ARG A 96 8.29 45.83 -23.37
N GLN A 97 7.71 46.08 -22.20
CA GLN A 97 6.97 47.31 -21.90
C GLN A 97 7.93 48.45 -21.50
N ASP A 98 9.00 48.14 -20.77
CA ASP A 98 10.04 49.11 -20.38
C ASP A 98 10.91 49.61 -21.54
N THR A 99 10.84 48.98 -22.73
CA THR A 99 11.54 49.48 -23.93
C THR A 99 10.73 50.54 -24.69
N GLY A 100 9.49 50.84 -24.26
CA GLY A 100 8.55 51.69 -24.99
C GLY A 100 8.27 53.09 -24.41
N GLU A 101 8.55 53.35 -23.13
CA GLU A 101 8.20 54.62 -22.47
C GLU A 101 9.35 55.14 -21.60
N GLN A 102 10.30 55.85 -22.21
CA GLN A 102 11.27 56.68 -21.50
C GLN A 102 11.44 58.05 -22.18
N GLU A 103 10.34 58.82 -22.25
CA GLU A 103 10.38 60.27 -22.41
C GLU A 103 9.22 60.92 -21.61
N ALA A 104 9.47 61.29 -20.35
CA ALA A 104 8.88 62.48 -19.71
C ALA A 104 9.50 62.68 -18.31
N GLY A 105 10.08 63.86 -18.11
CA GLY A 105 10.97 64.15 -16.99
C GLY A 105 10.34 64.70 -15.71
N GLN A 106 11.26 64.90 -14.76
CA GLN A 106 11.28 65.89 -13.68
C GLN A 106 10.42 65.61 -12.43
N THR A 107 10.99 64.82 -11.51
CA THR A 107 10.95 65.07 -10.05
C THR A 107 12.12 64.35 -9.35
N LEU A 108 13.36 64.65 -9.77
CA LEU A 108 14.48 63.69 -9.68
C LEU A 108 15.38 63.75 -8.43
N GLU A 109 15.17 64.67 -7.48
CA GLU A 109 16.05 64.72 -6.28
C GLU A 109 15.40 64.19 -4.99
N GLY A 110 14.08 64.33 -4.82
CA GLY A 110 13.39 63.79 -3.64
C GLY A 110 13.08 62.29 -3.72
N GLN A 111 12.71 61.79 -4.91
CA GLN A 111 12.43 60.36 -5.12
C GLN A 111 13.71 59.53 -5.09
N ALA A 112 14.82 60.02 -5.63
CA ALA A 112 16.08 59.29 -5.64
C ALA A 112 16.62 59.03 -4.22
N GLU A 113 16.39 59.97 -3.29
CA GLU A 113 16.84 59.84 -1.90
C GLU A 113 15.92 58.91 -1.08
N GLU A 114 14.62 58.92 -1.35
CA GLU A 114 13.66 58.02 -0.71
C GLU A 114 13.73 56.59 -1.27
N GLU A 115 14.05 56.46 -2.56
CA GLU A 115 14.34 55.20 -3.24
C GLU A 115 15.71 54.65 -2.81
N ALA A 116 16.72 55.50 -2.61
CA ALA A 116 17.99 55.11 -1.99
C ALA A 116 17.82 54.68 -0.52
N ARG A 117 16.95 55.34 0.25
CA ARG A 117 16.59 54.91 1.62
C ARG A 117 15.78 53.62 1.62
N ARG A 118 14.89 53.40 0.66
CA ARG A 118 14.16 52.13 0.48
C ARG A 118 15.10 50.99 0.05
N LEU A 119 16.06 51.28 -0.84
CA LEU A 119 17.11 50.33 -1.24
C LEU A 119 18.01 49.98 -0.05
N HIS A 120 18.44 50.96 0.75
CA HIS A 120 19.20 50.70 1.97
C HIS A 120 18.38 49.93 3.03
N ALA A 121 17.08 50.23 3.17
CA ALA A 121 16.18 49.49 4.07
C ALA A 121 15.89 48.05 3.59
N LEU A 122 15.99 47.79 2.28
CA LEU A 122 15.95 46.44 1.69
C LEU A 122 17.30 45.72 1.81
N GLU A 123 18.41 46.45 1.87
CA GLU A 123 19.78 45.92 1.99
C GLU A 123 20.12 45.54 3.45
N ASP A 124 19.53 46.21 4.44
CA ASP A 124 19.66 45.90 5.88
C ASP A 124 18.69 44.82 6.39
N GLN A 125 17.75 44.36 5.57
CA GLN A 125 17.04 43.12 5.86
C GLN A 125 18.03 42.00 5.55
N PRO A 126 18.53 41.22 6.53
CA PRO A 126 19.40 40.11 6.22
C PRO A 126 18.59 39.16 5.34
N LEU A 127 18.83 39.25 4.03
CA LEU A 127 18.59 38.22 3.05
C LEU A 127 19.44 37.05 3.52
N ARG A 128 18.94 36.35 4.54
CA ARG A 128 19.15 34.94 4.73
C ARG A 128 18.65 34.38 3.42
N ARG A 129 19.56 34.29 2.46
CA ARG A 129 19.38 33.72 1.14
C ARG A 129 19.01 32.29 1.46
N GLU A 130 17.73 32.07 1.72
CA GLU A 130 17.20 30.76 2.04
C GLU A 130 17.50 29.96 0.80
N ASP A 131 18.39 28.98 0.95
CA ASP A 131 18.79 28.17 -0.18
C ASP A 131 17.50 27.66 -0.84
N PRO A 132 17.31 27.88 -2.16
CA PRO A 132 16.07 27.49 -2.84
C PRO A 132 15.75 26.01 -2.62
N ARG A 133 16.80 25.20 -2.39
CA ARG A 133 16.71 23.79 -2.00
C ARG A 133 16.12 23.57 -0.61
N GLU A 134 16.49 24.36 0.39
CA GLU A 134 15.95 24.28 1.74
C GLU A 134 14.50 24.78 1.79
N SER A 135 14.18 25.84 1.05
CA SER A 135 12.80 26.33 0.90
C SER A 135 11.91 25.30 0.20
N TYR A 136 12.38 24.71 -0.90
CA TYR A 136 11.69 23.60 -1.57
C TYR A 136 11.52 22.39 -0.65
N ALA A 137 12.56 22.01 0.11
CA ALA A 137 12.49 20.90 1.04
C ALA A 137 11.44 21.15 2.15
N ARG A 138 11.36 22.36 2.69
CA ARG A 138 10.32 22.76 3.65
C ARG A 138 8.92 22.72 3.05
N LEU A 139 8.72 23.33 1.89
CA LEU A 139 7.43 23.30 1.18
C LEU A 139 6.98 21.88 0.87
N LEU A 140 7.91 21.03 0.45
CA LEU A 140 7.64 19.63 0.15
C LEU A 140 7.29 18.84 1.42
N ASN A 141 8.01 19.05 2.53
CA ASN A 141 7.68 18.41 3.80
C ASN A 141 6.30 18.85 4.33
N GLU A 142 5.96 20.13 4.19
CA GLU A 142 4.66 20.65 4.58
C GLU A 142 3.53 20.09 3.70
N ALA A 143 3.74 20.00 2.38
CA ALA A 143 2.77 19.45 1.44
C ALA A 143 2.55 17.93 1.60
N MET A 144 3.61 17.18 1.92
CA MET A 144 3.54 15.73 2.16
C MET A 144 2.94 15.37 3.52
N ARG A 145 2.77 16.34 4.43
CA ARG A 145 2.18 16.14 5.75
C ARG A 145 0.66 16.11 5.63
N ALA A 146 0.05 14.96 5.89
CA ALA A 146 -1.40 14.91 5.99
C ALA A 146 -1.85 15.74 7.21
N LYS A 147 -2.79 16.66 6.97
CA LYS A 147 -3.30 17.58 7.99
C LYS A 147 -4.21 16.87 9.01
N SER A 148 -4.87 15.79 8.61
CA SER A 148 -5.81 15.05 9.44
C SER A 148 -6.11 13.67 8.85
N PHE A 149 -6.72 12.78 9.65
CA PHE A 149 -7.33 11.55 9.15
C PHE A 149 -8.70 11.83 8.50
N ALA A 150 -9.15 10.92 7.66
CA ALA A 150 -10.49 10.96 7.05
C ALA A 150 -11.61 11.14 8.09
N ILE A 151 -11.44 10.56 9.28
CA ILE A 151 -12.44 10.63 10.36
C ILE A 151 -12.39 11.90 11.22
N ALA A 152 -11.36 12.73 11.10
CA ALA A 152 -11.19 13.92 11.94
C ALA A 152 -12.45 14.82 12.05
N PRO A 153 -13.15 15.19 10.96
CA PRO A 153 -14.34 16.04 11.07
C PRO A 153 -15.48 15.38 11.85
N LEU A 154 -15.59 14.06 11.80
CA LEU A 154 -16.60 13.31 12.55
C LEU A 154 -16.19 13.16 14.03
N ALA A 155 -14.90 12.91 14.28
CA ALA A 155 -14.34 12.77 15.62
C ALA A 155 -14.45 14.08 16.43
N ASP A 156 -14.23 15.22 15.78
CA ASP A 156 -14.36 16.53 16.41
C ASP A 156 -15.81 16.84 16.79
N ARG A 157 -16.77 16.38 15.98
CA ARG A 157 -18.20 16.62 16.20
C ARG A 157 -18.83 15.71 17.26
N ILE A 158 -18.44 14.44 17.30
CA ILE A 158 -19.14 13.40 18.08
C ILE A 158 -18.33 12.93 19.29
N CYS A 159 -16.99 12.88 19.18
CA CYS A 159 -16.14 12.16 20.12
C CYS A 159 -15.10 13.05 20.82
N GLY A 160 -15.30 14.37 20.82
CA GLY A 160 -14.40 15.32 21.47
C GLY A 160 -12.95 15.23 20.97
N GLY A 161 -12.75 14.94 19.68
CA GLY A 161 -11.43 14.81 19.05
C GLY A 161 -10.76 13.45 19.20
N ARG A 162 -11.40 12.46 19.85
CA ARG A 162 -10.87 11.09 19.98
C ARG A 162 -11.18 10.26 18.73
N TRP A 163 -10.28 10.31 17.76
CA TRP A 163 -10.42 9.63 16.46
C TRP A 163 -10.63 8.10 16.56
N TYR A 164 -9.95 7.42 17.49
CA TYR A 164 -10.04 5.96 17.64
C TYR A 164 -11.44 5.49 18.06
N PHE A 165 -12.10 6.26 18.94
CA PHE A 165 -13.44 5.93 19.41
C PHE A 165 -14.47 6.18 18.32
N ALA A 166 -14.34 7.28 17.57
CA ALA A 166 -15.17 7.55 16.40
C ALA A 166 -15.03 6.44 15.35
N ALA A 167 -13.80 6.00 15.06
CA ALA A 167 -13.52 4.96 14.07
C ALA A 167 -14.10 3.62 14.48
N PHE A 168 -13.96 3.26 15.76
CA PHE A 168 -14.55 2.07 16.33
C PHE A 168 -16.08 2.08 16.24
N LEU A 169 -16.73 3.18 16.65
CA LEU A 169 -18.19 3.30 16.55
C LEU A 169 -18.68 3.18 15.10
N LEU A 170 -18.03 3.88 14.16
CA LEU A 170 -18.38 3.81 12.75
C LEU A 170 -18.21 2.39 12.18
N ALA A 171 -17.12 1.71 12.55
CA ALA A 171 -16.87 0.33 12.15
C ALA A 171 -17.91 -0.65 12.73
N THR A 172 -18.29 -0.48 14.01
CA THR A 172 -19.34 -1.30 14.63
C THR A 172 -20.71 -1.10 13.96
N LEU A 173 -21.04 0.14 13.57
CA LEU A 173 -22.27 0.43 12.85
C LEU A 173 -22.27 -0.25 11.47
N GLY A 174 -21.16 -0.15 10.74
CA GLY A 174 -21.04 -0.82 9.44
C GLY A 174 -21.09 -2.34 9.54
N ALA A 175 -20.48 -2.92 10.58
CA ALA A 175 -20.58 -4.34 10.88
C ALA A 175 -22.03 -4.76 11.14
N ALA A 176 -22.78 -3.98 11.94
CA ALA A 176 -24.20 -4.22 12.19
C ALA A 176 -25.06 -4.16 10.92
N VAL A 177 -24.77 -3.19 10.03
CA VAL A 177 -25.42 -3.11 8.71
C VAL A 177 -25.09 -4.34 7.84
N SER A 178 -23.84 -4.82 7.85
CA SER A 178 -23.43 -6.04 7.14
C SER A 178 -24.15 -7.28 7.67
N VAL A 179 -24.33 -7.40 9.00
CA VAL A 179 -25.13 -8.48 9.61
C VAL A 179 -26.57 -8.43 9.11
N ALA A 180 -27.20 -7.25 9.17
CA ALA A 180 -28.58 -7.07 8.74
C ALA A 180 -28.77 -7.40 7.26
N LEU A 181 -27.82 -6.98 6.40
CA LEU A 181 -27.83 -7.30 4.98
C LEU A 181 -27.63 -8.80 4.74
N GLY A 182 -26.74 -9.45 5.49
CA GLY A 182 -26.52 -10.89 5.43
C GLY A 182 -27.80 -11.68 5.73
N TYR A 183 -28.53 -11.31 6.80
CA TYR A 183 -29.81 -11.95 7.12
C TYR A 183 -30.91 -11.62 6.12
N ALA A 184 -30.93 -10.41 5.56
CA ALA A 184 -31.88 -10.05 4.51
C ALA A 184 -31.66 -10.91 3.26
N VAL A 185 -30.40 -11.08 2.84
CA VAL A 185 -30.04 -11.97 1.71
C VAL A 185 -30.42 -13.41 2.04
N GLU A 186 -30.15 -13.89 3.25
CA GLU A 186 -30.52 -15.24 3.69
C GLU A 186 -32.01 -15.51 3.47
N SER A 187 -32.86 -14.59 3.92
CA SER A 187 -34.32 -14.70 3.79
C SER A 187 -34.83 -14.66 2.35
N SER A 188 -34.04 -14.11 1.42
CA SER A 188 -34.39 -14.00 0.00
C SER A 188 -33.86 -15.13 -0.87
N VAL A 189 -32.74 -15.75 -0.47
CA VAL A 189 -32.01 -16.77 -1.25
C VAL A 189 -32.31 -18.18 -0.75
N PHE A 190 -32.51 -18.36 0.56
CA PHE A 190 -32.77 -19.67 1.16
C PHE A 190 -34.22 -19.76 1.64
N ASP A 191 -34.96 -20.77 1.15
CA ASP A 191 -36.24 -21.15 1.73
C ASP A 191 -36.01 -21.64 3.16
N GLY A 192 -36.69 -21.01 4.12
CA GLY A 192 -36.31 -20.87 5.54
C GLY A 192 -36.14 -22.12 6.42
N ASN A 193 -35.90 -23.32 5.88
CA ASN A 193 -35.77 -24.56 6.66
C ASN A 193 -34.35 -25.14 6.75
N ASN A 194 -33.34 -24.65 6.00
CA ASN A 194 -31.94 -24.95 6.31
C ASN A 194 -30.96 -24.04 5.52
N PRO A 195 -30.31 -23.05 6.15
CA PRO A 195 -29.21 -22.34 5.49
C PRO A 195 -28.07 -23.33 5.23
N ALA A 196 -27.46 -23.24 4.05
CA ALA A 196 -26.36 -24.12 3.67
C ALA A 196 -25.22 -24.05 4.70
N SER A 197 -24.57 -25.20 4.93
CA SER A 197 -23.40 -25.28 5.82
C SER A 197 -22.29 -24.36 5.30
N GLY A 198 -22.06 -23.26 6.02
CA GLY A 198 -21.06 -22.24 5.70
C GLY A 198 -21.63 -20.86 5.34
N TRP A 199 -22.95 -20.71 5.12
CA TRP A 199 -23.56 -19.38 4.89
C TRP A 199 -23.30 -18.44 6.07
N ARG A 200 -23.48 -18.93 7.30
CA ARG A 200 -23.17 -18.19 8.53
C ARG A 200 -21.70 -17.77 8.62
N MET A 201 -20.79 -18.58 8.07
CA MET A 201 -19.37 -18.26 8.02
C MET A 201 -19.09 -17.15 7.00
N MET A 202 -19.78 -17.17 5.86
CA MET A 202 -19.71 -16.10 4.86
C MET A 202 -20.27 -14.77 5.39
N VAL A 203 -21.37 -14.82 6.16
CA VAL A 203 -21.87 -13.65 6.89
C VAL A 203 -20.83 -13.17 7.92
N GLY A 204 -20.16 -14.07 8.63
CA GLY A 204 -19.02 -13.72 9.48
C GLY A 204 -17.92 -12.96 8.72
N ALA A 205 -17.58 -13.43 7.51
CA ALA A 205 -16.56 -12.82 6.65
C ALA A 205 -16.96 -11.43 6.16
N SER A 206 -18.23 -11.24 5.78
CA SER A 206 -18.70 -9.92 5.37
C SER A 206 -18.68 -8.93 6.54
N VAL A 207 -19.03 -9.38 7.75
CA VAL A 207 -19.05 -8.56 8.95
C VAL A 207 -17.65 -8.14 9.37
N GLU A 208 -16.68 -9.06 9.35
CA GLU A 208 -15.28 -8.73 9.59
C GLU A 208 -14.74 -7.79 8.51
N ALA A 209 -14.95 -8.11 7.23
CA ALA A 209 -14.53 -7.25 6.12
C ALA A 209 -15.08 -5.83 6.28
N ALA A 210 -16.36 -5.67 6.63
CA ALA A 210 -16.99 -4.39 6.85
C ALA A 210 -16.37 -3.66 8.05
N PHE A 211 -16.20 -4.34 9.18
CA PHE A 211 -15.60 -3.75 10.38
C PHE A 211 -14.18 -3.26 10.11
N VAL A 212 -13.31 -4.15 9.62
CA VAL A 212 -11.90 -3.84 9.41
C VAL A 212 -11.74 -2.80 8.29
N SER A 213 -12.47 -2.92 7.18
CA SER A 213 -12.40 -1.94 6.09
C SER A 213 -12.82 -0.56 6.54
N ILE A 214 -13.92 -0.41 7.29
CA ILE A 214 -14.39 0.90 7.75
C ILE A 214 -13.42 1.47 8.79
N PHE A 215 -12.92 0.65 9.72
CA PHE A 215 -11.93 1.08 10.69
C PHE A 215 -10.64 1.56 10.00
N CYS A 216 -10.11 0.79 9.07
CA CYS A 216 -8.92 1.11 8.29
C CYS A 216 -9.13 2.35 7.40
N SER A 217 -10.27 2.44 6.70
CA SER A 217 -10.63 3.58 5.85
C SER A 217 -10.78 4.87 6.65
N SER A 218 -11.17 4.78 7.92
CA SER A 218 -11.21 5.94 8.83
C SER A 218 -9.81 6.55 9.07
N LEU A 219 -8.76 5.75 8.91
CA LEU A 219 -7.35 6.14 9.04
C LEU A 219 -6.72 6.59 7.71
N ALA A 220 -7.48 6.60 6.62
CA ALA A 220 -7.01 7.09 5.34
C ALA A 220 -6.65 8.59 5.40
N PRO A 221 -5.75 9.08 4.54
CA PRO A 221 -5.32 10.48 4.54
C PRO A 221 -6.42 11.46 4.10
N SER A 222 -7.43 10.99 3.37
CA SER A 222 -8.61 11.79 2.99
C SER A 222 -9.88 10.95 2.93
N GLY A 223 -11.04 11.60 3.04
CA GLY A 223 -12.34 10.92 2.89
C GLY A 223 -12.54 10.29 1.51
N ALA A 224 -11.94 10.86 0.46
CA ALA A 224 -11.98 10.27 -0.87
C ALA A 224 -11.12 9.00 -0.96
N ASP A 225 -9.97 8.96 -0.29
CA ASP A 225 -9.16 7.73 -0.20
C ASP A 225 -9.88 6.66 0.63
N ALA A 226 -10.62 7.05 1.69
CA ALA A 226 -11.43 6.13 2.49
C ALA A 226 -12.47 5.37 1.64
N VAL A 227 -13.15 6.06 0.70
CA VAL A 227 -14.10 5.42 -0.20
C VAL A 227 -13.42 4.38 -1.10
N VAL A 228 -12.23 4.70 -1.64
CA VAL A 228 -11.47 3.75 -2.48
C VAL A 228 -11.09 2.49 -1.72
N LEU A 229 -10.71 2.62 -0.45
CA LEU A 229 -10.38 1.48 0.42
C LEU A 229 -11.60 0.59 0.69
N ILE A 230 -12.78 1.18 0.85
CA ILE A 230 -14.04 0.43 0.95
C ILE A 230 -14.31 -0.33 -0.36
N VAL A 231 -14.09 0.31 -1.51
CA VAL A 231 -14.26 -0.34 -2.83
C VAL A 231 -13.29 -1.52 -2.98
N TYR A 232 -12.02 -1.37 -2.57
CA TYR A 232 -11.06 -2.47 -2.59
C TYR A 232 -11.54 -3.68 -1.80
N GLN A 233 -12.02 -3.46 -0.57
CA GLN A 233 -12.56 -4.53 0.25
C GLN A 233 -13.80 -5.16 -0.39
N ALA A 234 -14.71 -4.33 -0.91
CA ALA A 234 -15.94 -4.79 -1.54
C ALA A 234 -15.64 -5.68 -2.75
N CYS A 235 -14.64 -5.35 -3.58
CA CYS A 235 -14.22 -6.19 -4.70
C CYS A 235 -13.79 -7.59 -4.25
N VAL A 236 -12.95 -7.70 -3.21
CA VAL A 236 -12.50 -9.01 -2.68
C VAL A 236 -13.65 -9.77 -2.05
N LEU A 237 -14.50 -9.09 -1.26
CA LEU A 237 -15.66 -9.71 -0.63
C LEU A 237 -16.65 -10.24 -1.67
N VAL A 238 -16.99 -9.45 -2.69
CA VAL A 238 -17.91 -9.87 -3.76
C VAL A 238 -17.33 -11.04 -4.56
N ALA A 239 -16.04 -11.00 -4.89
CA ALA A 239 -15.39 -12.10 -5.61
C ALA A 239 -15.39 -13.40 -4.78
N SER A 240 -15.04 -13.33 -3.50
CA SER A 240 -15.10 -14.50 -2.58
C SER A 240 -16.52 -15.00 -2.35
N MET A 241 -17.51 -14.12 -2.17
CA MET A 241 -18.92 -14.51 -2.03
C MET A 241 -19.42 -15.23 -3.29
N ASN A 242 -19.07 -14.72 -4.47
CA ASN A 242 -19.43 -15.32 -5.75
C ASN A 242 -18.79 -16.71 -5.94
N ALA A 243 -17.50 -16.85 -5.57
CA ALA A 243 -16.82 -18.15 -5.60
C ALA A 243 -17.47 -19.15 -4.60
N TYR A 244 -17.74 -18.72 -3.37
CA TYR A 244 -18.40 -19.53 -2.34
C TYR A 244 -19.81 -20.01 -2.77
N LEU A 245 -20.66 -19.09 -3.24
CA LEU A 245 -22.04 -19.42 -3.65
C LEU A 245 -22.08 -20.40 -4.82
N LYS A 246 -21.08 -20.35 -5.71
CA LYS A 246 -20.92 -21.33 -6.78
C LYS A 246 -20.42 -22.68 -6.26
N LEU A 247 -19.27 -22.68 -5.59
CA LEU A 247 -18.53 -23.91 -5.29
C LEU A 247 -19.13 -24.71 -4.12
N GLN A 248 -19.66 -24.05 -3.10
CA GLN A 248 -20.11 -24.69 -1.87
C GLN A 248 -21.64 -24.82 -1.78
N VAL A 249 -22.38 -23.87 -2.36
CA VAL A 249 -23.84 -23.80 -2.25
C VAL A 249 -24.52 -24.27 -3.54
N ASN A 250 -23.83 -24.24 -4.69
CA ASN A 250 -24.34 -24.60 -6.02
C ASN A 250 -25.67 -23.89 -6.38
N VAL A 251 -25.87 -22.67 -5.87
CA VAL A 251 -27.08 -21.86 -6.12
C VAL A 251 -26.96 -21.08 -7.43
N ILE A 252 -25.74 -20.75 -7.83
CA ILE A 252 -25.46 -19.98 -9.05
C ILE A 252 -25.20 -20.97 -10.19
N ALA A 253 -26.02 -20.91 -11.25
CA ALA A 253 -25.77 -21.66 -12.48
C ALA A 253 -24.40 -21.27 -13.07
N SER A 254 -23.70 -22.21 -13.72
CA SER A 254 -22.37 -21.97 -14.31
C SER A 254 -22.31 -20.75 -15.22
N ASP A 255 -23.40 -20.43 -15.92
CA ASP A 255 -23.51 -19.30 -16.86
C ASP A 255 -23.73 -17.94 -16.17
N ALA A 256 -24.05 -17.93 -14.88
CA ALA A 256 -24.29 -16.73 -14.08
C ALA A 256 -23.09 -16.37 -13.16
N GLN A 257 -21.98 -17.11 -13.25
CA GLN A 257 -20.77 -16.80 -12.49
C GLN A 257 -20.18 -15.47 -12.96
N VAL A 258 -20.01 -14.54 -12.02
CA VAL A 258 -19.29 -13.30 -12.30
C VAL A 258 -17.79 -13.58 -12.43
N ASP A 259 -17.19 -13.21 -13.55
CA ASP A 259 -15.74 -13.30 -13.75
C ASP A 259 -15.02 -12.37 -12.75
N PRO A 260 -14.00 -12.85 -11.99
CA PRO A 260 -13.15 -12.00 -11.17
C PRO A 260 -12.64 -10.73 -11.90
N LEU A 261 -12.33 -10.83 -13.19
CA LEU A 261 -11.92 -9.68 -14.00
C LEU A 261 -13.03 -8.63 -14.13
N PHE A 262 -14.28 -9.07 -14.21
CA PHE A 262 -15.43 -8.16 -14.23
C PHE A 262 -15.58 -7.42 -12.90
N VAL A 263 -15.38 -8.10 -11.75
CA VAL A 263 -15.43 -7.45 -10.42
C VAL A 263 -14.34 -6.39 -10.28
N ILE A 264 -13.12 -6.70 -10.76
CA ILE A 264 -11.99 -5.77 -10.80
C ILE A 264 -12.29 -4.57 -11.70
N LEU A 265 -12.83 -4.81 -12.91
CA LEU A 265 -13.20 -3.76 -13.86
C LEU A 265 -14.30 -2.86 -13.31
N ALA A 266 -15.34 -3.43 -12.70
CA ALA A 266 -16.41 -2.68 -12.06
C ALA A 266 -15.87 -1.81 -10.92
N GLY A 267 -14.99 -2.36 -10.07
CA GLY A 267 -14.29 -1.60 -9.03
C GLY A 267 -13.46 -0.44 -9.61
N ALA A 268 -12.71 -0.69 -10.68
CA ALA A 268 -11.95 0.34 -11.36
C ALA A 268 -12.84 1.46 -11.93
N ILE A 269 -13.97 1.12 -12.55
CA ILE A 269 -14.94 2.12 -13.08
C ILE A 269 -15.50 2.97 -11.94
N ILE A 270 -15.92 2.36 -10.83
CA ILE A 270 -16.44 3.08 -9.66
C ILE A 270 -15.39 4.08 -9.14
N ILE A 271 -14.14 3.63 -8.99
CA ILE A 271 -13.02 4.49 -8.55
C ILE A 271 -12.77 5.63 -9.53
N ILE A 272 -12.70 5.34 -10.83
CA ILE A 272 -12.45 6.35 -11.87
C ILE A 272 -13.54 7.42 -11.84
N VAL A 273 -14.81 7.02 -11.86
CA VAL A 273 -15.95 7.95 -11.82
C VAL A 273 -15.91 8.77 -10.54
N PHE A 274 -15.70 8.14 -9.39
CA PHE A 274 -15.64 8.82 -8.11
C PHE A 274 -14.49 9.86 -8.05
N ARG A 275 -13.30 9.53 -8.56
CA ARG A 275 -12.15 10.46 -8.60
C ARG A 275 -12.33 11.59 -9.58
N VAL A 276 -12.93 11.32 -10.74
CA VAL A 276 -13.26 12.36 -11.73
C VAL A 276 -14.27 13.35 -11.17
N VAL A 277 -15.30 12.89 -10.46
CA VAL A 277 -16.31 13.76 -9.84
C VAL A 277 -15.75 14.57 -8.67
N THR A 278 -14.83 14.00 -7.89
CA THR A 278 -14.27 14.66 -6.70
C THR A 278 -13.10 15.60 -6.99
N SER A 279 -12.39 15.43 -8.12
CA SER A 279 -11.26 16.27 -8.50
C SER A 279 -11.69 17.43 -9.41
N LYS A 280 -11.35 18.66 -9.03
CA LYS A 280 -11.57 19.86 -9.87
C LYS A 280 -10.50 20.06 -10.94
N VAL A 281 -9.34 19.41 -10.80
CA VAL A 281 -8.17 19.59 -11.66
C VAL A 281 -7.86 18.28 -12.39
N VAL A 282 -7.64 18.36 -13.71
CA VAL A 282 -7.44 17.19 -14.59
C VAL A 282 -6.19 16.41 -14.20
N MET A 283 -5.05 17.10 -14.05
CA MET A 283 -3.77 16.45 -13.69
C MET A 283 -3.86 15.74 -12.33
N GLN A 284 -4.51 16.37 -11.35
CA GLN A 284 -4.75 15.76 -10.04
C GLN A 284 -5.64 14.52 -10.16
N SER A 285 -6.69 14.58 -10.97
CA SER A 285 -7.59 13.44 -11.21
C SER A 285 -6.84 12.25 -11.81
N LEU A 286 -6.03 12.49 -12.85
CA LEU A 286 -5.26 11.45 -13.52
C LEU A 286 -4.28 10.76 -12.56
N LEU A 287 -3.60 11.54 -11.72
CA LEU A 287 -2.65 11.02 -10.75
C LEU A 287 -3.33 10.22 -9.63
N LEU A 288 -4.51 10.67 -9.16
CA LEU A 288 -5.35 9.96 -8.20
C LEU A 288 -5.76 8.60 -8.80
N VAL A 289 -6.32 8.61 -10.00
CA VAL A 289 -6.78 7.42 -10.72
C VAL A 289 -5.64 6.43 -10.94
N LEU A 290 -4.47 6.89 -11.41
CA LEU A 290 -3.33 6.01 -11.66
C LEU A 290 -2.89 5.27 -10.39
N CYS A 291 -2.77 5.99 -9.27
CA CYS A 291 -2.36 5.37 -8.00
C CYS A 291 -3.41 4.39 -7.46
N ASP A 292 -4.70 4.71 -7.62
CA ASP A 292 -5.78 3.85 -7.14
C ASP A 292 -5.97 2.61 -8.04
N VAL A 293 -5.83 2.75 -9.36
CA VAL A 293 -5.84 1.60 -10.28
C VAL A 293 -4.63 0.71 -10.00
N LEU A 294 -3.46 1.28 -9.71
CA LEU A 294 -2.28 0.49 -9.38
C LEU A 294 -2.45 -0.28 -8.07
N GLY A 295 -3.07 0.31 -7.04
CA GLY A 295 -3.43 -0.42 -5.82
C GLY A 295 -4.45 -1.54 -6.09
N LEU A 296 -5.43 -1.31 -6.97
CA LEU A 296 -6.41 -2.31 -7.35
C LEU A 296 -5.77 -3.48 -8.12
N VAL A 297 -4.86 -3.20 -9.04
CA VAL A 297 -4.17 -4.25 -9.83
C VAL A 297 -3.09 -4.97 -9.02
N CYS A 298 -2.32 -4.27 -8.19
CA CYS A 298 -1.19 -4.86 -7.47
C CYS A 298 -1.57 -5.47 -6.12
N ILE A 299 -2.66 -5.04 -5.49
CA ILE A 299 -3.07 -5.50 -4.15
C ILE A 299 -4.37 -6.31 -4.22
N VAL A 300 -5.43 -5.74 -4.80
CA VAL A 300 -6.77 -6.34 -4.80
C VAL A 300 -6.83 -7.56 -5.71
N SER A 301 -6.37 -7.44 -6.96
CA SER A 301 -6.41 -8.53 -7.94
C SER A 301 -5.70 -9.81 -7.46
N PRO A 302 -4.47 -9.76 -6.91
CA PRO A 302 -3.79 -10.96 -6.44
C PRO A 302 -4.44 -11.57 -5.21
N LEU A 303 -5.06 -10.76 -4.35
CA LEU A 303 -5.86 -11.24 -3.22
C LEU A 303 -7.14 -11.94 -3.68
N ILE A 304 -7.77 -11.47 -4.75
CA ILE A 304 -8.91 -12.18 -5.37
C ILE A 304 -8.45 -13.54 -5.91
N ALA A 305 -7.31 -13.60 -6.59
CA ALA A 305 -6.75 -14.87 -7.06
C ALA A 305 -6.42 -15.82 -5.90
N PHE A 306 -5.89 -15.29 -4.79
CA PHE A 306 -5.65 -16.06 -3.57
C PHE A 306 -6.95 -16.55 -2.91
N ALA A 307 -7.97 -15.70 -2.81
CA ALA A 307 -9.28 -16.10 -2.29
C ALA A 307 -9.94 -17.19 -3.15
N ASP A 308 -9.85 -17.09 -4.49
CA ASP A 308 -10.35 -18.10 -5.41
C ASP A 308 -9.63 -19.46 -5.22
N LEU A 309 -8.33 -19.47 -4.92
CA LEU A 309 -7.63 -20.71 -4.55
C LEU A 309 -8.15 -21.28 -3.24
N ILE A 310 -8.45 -20.43 -2.25
CA ILE A 310 -8.91 -20.82 -0.93
C ILE A 310 -10.33 -21.41 -0.96
N ASP A 311 -11.22 -20.82 -1.76
CA ASP A 311 -12.62 -21.24 -1.86
C ASP A 311 -12.80 -22.60 -2.56
N GLN A 312 -11.81 -23.05 -3.32
CA GLN A 312 -11.80 -24.38 -3.94
C GLN A 312 -11.63 -25.48 -2.89
N THR A 313 -12.40 -26.57 -3.01
CA THR A 313 -12.32 -27.70 -2.08
C THR A 313 -10.92 -28.28 -2.07
N MET A 314 -10.19 -27.98 -1.01
CA MET A 314 -8.77 -28.23 -0.86
C MET A 314 -8.45 -29.74 -0.75
N ASN A 315 -8.05 -30.37 -1.86
CA ASN A 315 -7.45 -31.72 -1.83
C ASN A 315 -6.14 -31.68 -1.01
N GLN A 316 -5.82 -32.76 -0.28
CA GLN A 316 -4.63 -32.85 0.59
C GLN A 316 -3.34 -32.52 -0.18
N SER A 317 -3.23 -33.01 -1.41
CA SER A 317 -2.09 -32.72 -2.30
C SER A 317 -1.97 -31.24 -2.63
N PHE A 318 -3.10 -30.53 -2.80
CA PHE A 318 -3.09 -29.11 -3.11
C PHE A 318 -2.71 -28.27 -1.87
N ARG A 319 -3.23 -28.64 -0.68
CA ARG A 319 -2.85 -27.99 0.60
C ARG A 319 -1.35 -28.06 0.84
N ASN A 320 -0.76 -29.25 0.66
CA ASN A 320 0.67 -29.43 0.83
C ASN A 320 1.46 -28.52 -0.13
N GLN A 321 1.07 -28.42 -1.39
CA GLN A 321 1.75 -27.54 -2.35
C GLN A 321 1.59 -26.05 -2.01
N LEU A 322 0.41 -25.62 -1.57
CA LEU A 322 0.18 -24.24 -1.15
C LEU A 322 1.01 -23.90 0.10
N ALA A 323 1.07 -24.79 1.09
CA ALA A 323 1.90 -24.64 2.28
C ALA A 323 3.40 -24.54 1.92
N LEU A 324 3.85 -25.37 0.98
CA LEU A 324 5.21 -25.33 0.46
C LEU A 324 5.53 -24.02 -0.27
N PHE A 325 4.62 -23.55 -1.12
CA PHE A 325 4.75 -22.24 -1.76
C PHE A 325 4.90 -21.12 -0.73
N VAL A 326 4.04 -21.10 0.30
CA VAL A 326 4.12 -20.13 1.40
C VAL A 326 5.47 -20.22 2.12
N LEU A 327 5.93 -21.43 2.46
CA LEU A 327 7.22 -21.67 3.12
C LEU A 327 8.41 -21.15 2.30
N VAL A 328 8.39 -21.38 0.99
CA VAL A 328 9.44 -20.97 0.07
C VAL A 328 9.47 -19.44 -0.08
N VAL A 329 8.31 -18.80 -0.24
CA VAL A 329 8.20 -17.33 -0.28
C VAL A 329 8.65 -16.72 1.06
N LEU A 330 8.26 -17.33 2.18
CA LEU A 330 8.68 -16.91 3.52
C LEU A 330 10.19 -17.04 3.70
N ALA A 331 10.79 -18.14 3.27
CA ALA A 331 12.24 -18.34 3.36
C ALA A 331 13.00 -17.25 2.59
N ALA A 332 12.49 -16.84 1.43
CA ALA A 332 13.06 -15.72 0.68
C ALA A 332 12.88 -14.38 1.41
N ASP A 333 11.72 -14.12 2.02
CA ASP A 333 11.49 -12.90 2.82
C ASP A 333 12.43 -12.82 4.04
N VAL A 334 12.58 -13.93 4.78
CA VAL A 334 13.54 -14.05 5.89
C VAL A 334 14.98 -13.85 5.40
N GLY A 335 15.30 -14.34 4.20
CA GLY A 335 16.61 -14.15 3.57
C GLY A 335 16.96 -12.68 3.31
N ASP A 336 16.00 -11.84 2.88
CA ASP A 336 16.22 -10.39 2.71
C ASP A 336 16.46 -9.69 4.05
N TYR A 337 15.71 -10.07 5.10
CA TYR A 337 15.93 -9.55 6.44
C TYR A 337 17.31 -9.93 6.97
N LEU A 338 17.69 -11.20 6.83
CA LEU A 338 18.99 -11.71 7.22
C LEU A 338 20.12 -11.01 6.45
N ALA A 339 19.94 -10.76 5.15
CA ALA A 339 20.91 -10.06 4.33
C ALA A 339 21.21 -8.65 4.85
N LYS A 340 20.16 -7.90 5.19
CA LYS A 340 20.29 -6.55 5.76
C LYS A 340 20.98 -6.57 7.12
N GLU A 341 20.64 -7.54 7.96
CA GLU A 341 21.27 -7.69 9.28
C GLU A 341 22.76 -8.08 9.15
N LEU A 342 23.08 -8.95 8.18
CA LEU A 342 24.44 -9.38 7.90
C LEU A 342 25.29 -8.24 7.31
N GLN A 343 24.72 -7.43 6.41
CA GLN A 343 25.36 -6.23 5.87
C GLN A 343 25.69 -5.19 6.95
N LEU A 344 24.84 -5.08 7.98
CA LEU A 344 25.07 -4.18 9.12
C LEU A 344 26.19 -4.67 10.02
N HIS A 345 26.22 -5.96 10.34
CA HIS A 345 27.21 -6.53 11.26
C HIS A 345 28.58 -6.79 10.60
N TRP A 346 28.61 -7.08 9.30
CA TRP A 346 29.82 -7.48 8.57
C TRP A 346 30.08 -6.62 7.32
N PRO A 347 30.16 -5.28 7.44
CA PRO A 347 30.27 -4.37 6.29
C PRO A 347 31.55 -4.57 5.48
N GLN A 348 32.61 -5.14 6.08
CA GLN A 348 33.89 -5.36 5.41
C GLN A 348 33.84 -6.51 4.39
N VAL A 349 33.07 -7.57 4.66
CA VAL A 349 32.93 -8.72 3.76
C VAL A 349 32.20 -8.30 2.48
N PHE A 350 31.13 -7.52 2.62
CA PHE A 350 30.35 -7.04 1.48
C PHE A 350 31.06 -5.95 0.68
N LYS A 351 31.97 -5.17 1.29
CA LYS A 351 32.81 -4.21 0.54
C LYS A 351 33.68 -4.89 -0.51
N TRP A 352 34.14 -6.12 -0.26
CA TRP A 352 34.98 -6.87 -1.20
C TRP A 352 34.19 -7.40 -2.41
N CYS A 353 32.89 -7.64 -2.26
CA CYS A 353 32.01 -8.11 -3.33
C CYS A 353 31.46 -6.97 -4.23
N ARG A 354 31.73 -5.69 -3.90
CA ARG A 354 31.23 -4.57 -4.71
C ARG A 354 32.02 -4.41 -6.00
N HIS A 355 31.34 -4.64 -7.12
CA HIS A 355 31.86 -4.27 -8.43
C HIS A 355 31.81 -2.75 -8.65
N PRO A 356 32.85 -2.13 -9.23
CA PRO A 356 32.95 -0.68 -9.46
C PRO A 356 31.97 -0.13 -10.53
N LEU A 357 31.19 -1.00 -11.19
CA LEU A 357 30.29 -0.64 -12.29
C LEU A 357 28.92 -0.13 -11.84
N LEU A 358 28.53 -0.36 -10.57
CA LEU A 358 27.26 0.14 -10.02
C LEU A 358 27.48 1.49 -9.35
N LYS A 359 27.07 2.55 -10.04
CA LYS A 359 27.35 3.97 -9.72
C LYS A 359 26.70 4.50 -8.43
N SER A 360 25.86 3.71 -7.76
CA SER A 360 25.14 4.12 -6.53
C SER A 360 25.27 3.06 -5.43
N GLU A 361 25.76 3.47 -4.27
CA GLU A 361 25.95 2.59 -3.11
C GLU A 361 24.63 2.01 -2.58
N ALA A 362 23.51 2.71 -2.79
CA ALA A 362 22.19 2.22 -2.42
C ALA A 362 21.76 1.01 -3.29
N THR A 363 21.95 1.11 -4.61
CA THR A 363 21.53 0.04 -5.53
C THR A 363 22.38 -1.21 -5.39
N THR A 364 23.66 -1.10 -5.01
CA THR A 364 24.50 -2.27 -4.74
C THR A 364 24.02 -3.09 -3.54
N LYS A 365 23.60 -2.43 -2.44
CA LYS A 365 23.15 -3.10 -1.22
C LYS A 365 21.84 -3.86 -1.45
N ASP A 366 20.94 -3.27 -2.24
CA ASP A 366 19.65 -3.87 -2.58
C ASP A 366 19.81 -5.09 -3.50
N VAL A 367 20.80 -5.09 -4.41
CA VAL A 367 21.10 -6.24 -5.28
C VAL A 367 21.72 -7.40 -4.49
N GLU A 368 22.66 -7.12 -3.58
CA GLU A 368 23.23 -8.15 -2.69
C GLU A 368 22.15 -8.81 -1.82
N ALA A 369 21.24 -8.01 -1.26
CA ALA A 369 20.11 -8.52 -0.48
C ALA A 369 19.18 -9.40 -1.32
N LEU A 370 18.93 -9.02 -2.58
CA LEU A 370 18.16 -9.83 -3.52
C LEU A 370 18.84 -11.17 -3.85
N VAL A 371 20.16 -11.19 -4.02
CA VAL A 371 20.87 -12.46 -4.28
C VAL A 371 20.78 -13.40 -3.08
N ILE A 372 20.95 -12.88 -1.86
CA ILE A 372 20.84 -13.68 -0.64
C ILE A 372 19.41 -14.18 -0.43
N SER A 373 18.39 -13.35 -0.66
CA SER A 373 16.99 -13.76 -0.52
C SER A 373 16.62 -14.87 -1.51
N LEU A 374 17.08 -14.78 -2.77
CA LEU A 374 16.90 -15.82 -3.77
C LEU A 374 17.63 -17.11 -3.39
N ALA A 375 18.85 -17.01 -2.86
CA ALA A 375 19.60 -18.17 -2.38
C ALA A 375 18.86 -18.88 -1.23
N CYS A 376 18.33 -18.14 -0.25
CA CYS A 376 17.52 -18.70 0.83
C CYS A 376 16.25 -19.42 0.30
N GLY A 377 15.54 -18.81 -0.65
CA GLY A 377 14.39 -19.44 -1.31
C GLY A 377 14.77 -20.72 -2.06
N ALA A 378 15.86 -20.70 -2.83
CA ALA A 378 16.37 -21.87 -3.55
C ALA A 378 16.81 -23.00 -2.60
N VAL A 379 17.50 -22.66 -1.51
CA VAL A 379 17.89 -23.63 -0.48
C VAL A 379 16.66 -24.26 0.15
N MET A 380 15.60 -23.49 0.42
CA MET A 380 14.34 -24.04 0.95
C MET A 380 13.68 -25.00 -0.05
N ILE A 381 13.66 -24.68 -1.35
CA ILE A 381 13.16 -25.59 -2.39
C ILE A 381 13.94 -26.92 -2.35
N VAL A 382 15.27 -26.86 -2.30
CA VAL A 382 16.14 -28.05 -2.24
C VAL A 382 15.92 -28.83 -0.94
N ALA A 383 15.80 -28.14 0.19
CA ALA A 383 15.57 -28.77 1.50
C ALA A 383 14.26 -29.55 1.52
N VAL A 384 13.18 -28.96 1.01
CA VAL A 384 11.87 -29.64 0.91
C VAL A 384 11.96 -30.82 -0.05
N ARG A 385 12.60 -30.66 -1.21
CA ARG A 385 12.80 -31.73 -2.21
C ARG A 385 13.52 -32.95 -1.62
N LEU A 386 14.55 -32.70 -0.81
CA LEU A 386 15.29 -33.77 -0.14
C LEU A 386 14.46 -34.40 0.98
N GLY A 387 13.72 -33.60 1.74
CA GLY A 387 12.86 -34.06 2.84
C GLY A 387 11.71 -34.95 2.40
N SER A 388 11.15 -34.73 1.20
CA SER A 388 10.07 -35.55 0.65
C SER A 388 10.53 -36.76 -0.18
N GLY A 389 11.82 -37.07 -0.21
CA GLY A 389 12.36 -38.19 -0.98
C GLY A 389 12.24 -38.01 -2.51
N GLY A 390 12.09 -36.77 -2.99
CA GLY A 390 12.06 -36.43 -4.42
C GLY A 390 10.74 -36.71 -5.16
N SER A 391 9.72 -37.24 -4.49
CA SER A 391 8.44 -37.66 -5.10
C SER A 391 7.48 -36.49 -5.38
N ASP A 392 7.48 -35.45 -4.54
CA ASP A 392 6.35 -34.50 -4.49
C ASP A 392 6.31 -33.46 -5.61
N PHE A 393 7.20 -33.55 -6.60
CA PHE A 393 7.79 -32.32 -7.09
C PHE A 393 8.29 -32.46 -8.54
N ASN A 394 7.53 -31.90 -9.49
CA ASN A 394 7.88 -31.95 -10.91
C ASN A 394 8.95 -30.88 -11.25
N ALA A 395 9.83 -31.11 -12.23
CA ALA A 395 10.86 -30.14 -12.61
C ALA A 395 10.27 -28.76 -12.99
N VAL A 396 9.12 -28.76 -13.66
CA VAL A 396 8.37 -27.55 -14.02
C VAL A 396 7.96 -26.74 -12.78
N GLU A 397 7.58 -27.41 -11.69
CA GLU A 397 7.13 -26.75 -10.46
C GLU A 397 8.26 -26.01 -9.75
N VAL A 398 9.48 -26.54 -9.76
CA VAL A 398 10.67 -25.81 -9.27
C VAL A 398 10.91 -24.56 -10.09
N VAL A 399 10.79 -24.65 -11.41
CA VAL A 399 10.98 -23.48 -12.29
C VAL A 399 9.92 -22.42 -12.00
N VAL A 400 8.65 -22.80 -11.88
CA VAL A 400 7.55 -21.88 -11.56
C VAL A 400 7.76 -21.25 -10.18
N LEU A 401 8.11 -22.04 -9.16
CA LEU A 401 8.40 -21.54 -7.81
C LEU A 401 9.57 -20.56 -7.81
N PHE A 402 10.66 -20.89 -8.49
CA PHE A 402 11.82 -20.01 -8.60
C PHE A 402 11.45 -18.69 -9.31
N CYS A 403 10.70 -18.75 -10.41
CA CYS A 403 10.19 -17.56 -11.11
C CYS A 403 9.28 -16.72 -10.20
N ALA A 404 8.39 -17.34 -9.43
CA ALA A 404 7.49 -16.66 -8.50
C ALA A 404 8.28 -15.90 -7.41
N ILE A 405 9.31 -16.53 -6.82
CA ILE A 405 10.18 -15.86 -5.85
C ILE A 405 10.98 -14.73 -6.52
N ALA A 406 11.55 -14.96 -7.71
CA ALA A 406 12.31 -13.95 -8.44
C ALA A 406 11.49 -12.70 -8.71
N LEU A 407 10.25 -12.86 -9.20
CA LEU A 407 9.33 -11.76 -9.45
C LEU A 407 8.84 -11.11 -8.14
N GLY A 408 8.60 -11.90 -7.08
CA GLY A 408 8.29 -11.38 -5.76
C GLY A 408 9.42 -10.50 -5.19
N GLN A 409 10.68 -10.93 -5.30
CA GLN A 409 11.84 -10.16 -4.84
C GLN A 409 12.08 -8.93 -5.72
N TRP A 410 11.81 -9.02 -7.03
CA TRP A 410 11.81 -7.85 -7.90
C TRP A 410 10.76 -6.82 -7.48
N CYS A 411 9.57 -7.26 -7.07
CA CYS A 411 8.54 -6.38 -6.52
C CYS A 411 9.02 -5.64 -5.26
N ARG A 412 9.86 -6.27 -4.42
CA ARG A 412 10.47 -5.61 -3.26
C ARG A 412 11.37 -4.43 -3.66
N LEU A 413 12.18 -4.59 -4.71
CA LEU A 413 12.98 -3.50 -5.26
C LEU A 413 12.10 -2.37 -5.77
N TRP A 414 11.02 -2.71 -6.48
CA TRP A 414 10.03 -1.73 -6.93
C TRP A 414 9.39 -0.99 -5.73
N MET A 415 9.00 -1.69 -4.66
CA MET A 415 8.49 -1.07 -3.44
C MET A 415 9.52 -0.17 -2.74
N ALA A 416 10.80 -0.52 -2.78
CA ALA A 416 11.87 0.36 -2.28
C ALA A 416 11.94 1.67 -3.08
N HIS A 417 11.80 1.61 -4.41
CA HIS A 417 11.70 2.81 -5.25
C HIS A 417 10.44 3.62 -4.97
N VAL A 418 9.28 2.97 -4.79
CA VAL A 418 8.02 3.64 -4.40
C VAL A 418 8.19 4.38 -3.07
N ARG A 419 8.81 3.76 -2.07
CA ARG A 419 9.14 4.40 -0.78
C ARG A 419 10.10 5.58 -0.94
N GLN A 420 11.12 5.45 -1.78
CA GLN A 420 12.05 6.53 -2.10
C GLN A 420 11.34 7.70 -2.82
N MET A 421 10.38 7.42 -3.70
CA MET A 421 9.53 8.44 -4.31
C MET A 421 8.64 9.13 -3.28
N ALA A 422 8.10 8.39 -2.32
CA ALA A 422 7.32 8.92 -1.20
C ALA A 422 8.17 9.62 -0.11
N LYS A 423 9.51 9.59 -0.21
CA LYS A 423 10.46 10.06 0.81
C LYS A 423 10.20 9.45 2.20
N VAL A 424 9.93 8.15 2.24
CA VAL A 424 9.72 7.41 3.48
C VAL A 424 10.67 6.23 3.59
N SER A 425 11.05 5.90 4.82
CA SER A 425 11.79 4.68 5.14
C SER A 425 10.89 3.45 5.17
N THR A 426 9.63 3.58 5.60
CA THR A 426 8.68 2.46 5.80
C THR A 426 7.31 2.74 5.17
N SER A 427 6.62 1.71 4.69
CA SER A 427 5.20 1.82 4.25
C SER A 427 4.24 2.05 5.41
N ALA A 428 4.58 1.54 6.60
CA ALA A 428 3.78 1.66 7.80
C ALA A 428 3.76 3.10 8.33
N PHE A 429 2.62 3.78 8.18
CA PHE A 429 2.40 5.14 8.70
C PHE A 429 2.30 5.20 10.23
N TYR A 430 2.05 4.07 10.90
CA TYR A 430 1.93 3.96 12.35
C TYR A 430 3.27 3.68 13.06
N LEU A 431 4.31 3.32 12.32
CA LEU A 431 5.66 3.12 12.86
C LEU A 431 6.46 4.42 12.79
N PRO A 432 7.30 4.73 13.81
CA PRO A 432 8.19 5.89 13.76
C PRO A 432 9.14 5.83 12.55
N ALA A 433 9.51 6.98 12.01
CA ALA A 433 10.37 7.08 10.81
C ALA A 433 11.75 6.41 10.99
N GLU A 434 12.21 6.31 12.24
CA GLU A 434 13.46 5.63 12.62
C GLU A 434 13.31 4.10 12.72
N SER A 435 12.09 3.57 12.60
CA SER A 435 11.85 2.14 12.68
C SER A 435 12.51 1.41 11.52
N ARG A 436 13.22 0.33 11.84
CA ARG A 436 13.88 -0.55 10.86
C ARG A 436 12.94 -1.61 10.30
N THR A 437 11.75 -1.75 10.86
CA THR A 437 10.78 -2.77 10.44
C THR A 437 9.94 -2.27 9.27
N CYS A 438 9.94 -3.02 8.16
CA CYS A 438 9.05 -2.77 7.03
C CYS A 438 7.58 -2.99 7.42
N GLY A 439 6.65 -2.30 6.75
CA GLY A 439 5.21 -2.42 7.03
C GLY A 439 4.61 -3.73 6.51
N VAL A 440 3.31 -3.90 6.72
CA VAL A 440 2.58 -5.09 6.26
C VAL A 440 2.54 -5.14 4.74
N LEU A 441 2.35 -3.99 4.09
CA LEU A 441 2.30 -3.90 2.64
C LEU A 441 3.62 -4.32 1.98
N ASP A 442 4.76 -3.89 2.53
CA ASP A 442 6.09 -4.22 2.00
C ASP A 442 6.31 -5.74 1.92
N ARG A 443 5.74 -6.49 2.87
CA ARG A 443 5.84 -7.96 2.94
C ARG A 443 4.79 -8.63 2.06
N MET A 444 3.54 -8.17 2.19
CA MET A 444 2.42 -8.68 1.44
C MET A 444 2.65 -8.56 -0.06
N ALA A 445 3.23 -7.45 -0.54
CA ALA A 445 3.51 -7.23 -1.97
C ALA A 445 4.35 -8.35 -2.62
N VAL A 446 5.36 -8.87 -1.90
CA VAL A 446 6.19 -9.99 -2.39
C VAL A 446 5.35 -11.25 -2.56
N PHE A 447 4.53 -11.56 -1.57
CA PHE A 447 3.61 -12.70 -1.62
C PHE A 447 2.57 -12.56 -2.74
N LEU A 448 1.99 -11.36 -2.91
CA LEU A 448 0.99 -11.07 -3.92
C LEU A 448 1.53 -11.20 -5.34
N VAL A 449 2.75 -10.74 -5.61
CA VAL A 449 3.34 -10.94 -6.94
C VAL A 449 3.69 -12.42 -7.17
N ALA A 450 4.18 -13.12 -6.14
CA ALA A 450 4.46 -14.54 -6.25
C ALA A 450 3.19 -15.37 -6.52
N ILE A 451 2.05 -15.04 -5.91
CA ILE A 451 0.80 -15.79 -6.12
C ILE A 451 0.24 -15.58 -7.53
N ILE A 452 0.39 -14.40 -8.14
CA ILE A 452 -0.05 -14.17 -9.54
C ILE A 452 0.64 -15.13 -10.50
N VAL A 453 1.93 -15.38 -10.29
CA VAL A 453 2.74 -16.27 -11.13
C VAL A 453 2.38 -17.72 -10.89
N TYR A 454 2.12 -18.08 -9.63
CA TYR A 454 1.88 -19.45 -9.21
C TYR A 454 0.43 -19.92 -9.44
N TYR A 455 -0.54 -19.01 -9.30
CA TYR A 455 -1.98 -19.24 -9.47
C TYR A 455 -2.35 -19.98 -10.77
N PRO A 456 -1.98 -19.51 -11.98
CA PRO A 456 -2.41 -20.16 -13.21
C PRO A 456 -1.85 -21.58 -13.34
N TYR A 457 -0.64 -21.82 -12.84
CA TYR A 457 -0.02 -23.14 -12.86
C TYR A 457 -0.77 -24.13 -11.97
N ILE A 458 -1.08 -23.75 -10.72
CA ILE A 458 -1.87 -24.59 -9.83
C ILE A 458 -3.24 -24.88 -10.44
N LYS A 459 -3.92 -23.83 -10.90
CA LYS A 459 -5.29 -23.93 -11.40
C LYS A 459 -5.36 -24.96 -12.53
N GLN A 460 -4.44 -24.87 -13.50
CA GLN A 460 -4.37 -25.83 -14.59
C GLN A 460 -4.01 -27.26 -14.15
N LYS A 461 -3.16 -27.43 -13.14
CA LYS A 461 -2.67 -28.74 -12.68
C LYS A 461 -3.71 -29.51 -11.87
N TYR A 462 -4.45 -28.81 -11.00
CA TYR A 462 -5.36 -29.43 -10.03
C TYR A 462 -6.84 -29.25 -10.38
N PHE A 463 -7.19 -28.31 -11.26
CA PHE A 463 -8.56 -27.98 -11.66
C PHE A 463 -8.65 -27.79 -13.18
N PRO A 464 -8.42 -28.85 -13.98
CA PRO A 464 -8.38 -28.79 -15.44
C PRO A 464 -9.74 -28.52 -16.10
#